data_AF-A0AAN8VP59-F1
#
_entry.id   AF-A0AAN8VP59-F1
#
_cell.length_a   1.000
_cell.length_b   1.000
_cell.length_c   1.000
_cell.angle_alpha   90.00
_cell.angle_beta   90.00
_cell.angle_gamma   90.00
#
_symmetry.space_group_name_H-M   'P 1'
#
loop_
_entity.id
_entity.type
_entity.pdbx_description
1 polymer ?
#
loop_
_entity_poly.entity_id
_entity_poly.type
_entity_poly.pdbx_seq_one_letter_code
_entity_poly.pdbx_strand_id
1 'polypeptide(L)'
;MAIDGAIFETINPSQFTTFTFPFPDLPIPLRVAVLDSPLQAPTAGSPPKVAAMLVPFNRENDWIFSTQSGHLQLILNSPNICRLILVGPIPRNRNNDDLGFSEVHYVSSDDLVNRGSKFEEDLLPLLLALCPRQSFQTGNPQIPFLCYEDDLIRSLTIGVFEGVCVGEMLVEDVEMTSGDGKEFRRRLRFKRMPNLVQTQMVIMPELSNKVKIFGLGEVKFEPQIRVLVHPYLIPMVAALSLIGGYFEERILNGFMPKALCLGVGGGALLAFLRAQLGFEVVGVEIDEAVLDVAKKYFGLEDNEFLRVLIGDAVDYLERFAKGVKESELIDVVKERCVENVDGVGLKFDVVMVDLDAGDARNGMSAPPLEFVSKPMLLNARMVLSEYGILVMNVIPSSRSLYEGLLPVLREVFCELYEIDVGNGENYVVIASESVIKTSDGDCENSFSTKLKAAISGAYIDSIRKI
;
A
#
# COMPACT_ATOMS: atom_id res chain seq x y z
N MET A 1 20.27 -1.67 -29.73
CA MET A 1 21.65 -2.19 -29.55
C MET A 1 21.61 -3.69 -29.76
N ALA A 2 22.58 -4.28 -30.45
CA ALA A 2 22.72 -5.72 -30.49
C ALA A 2 23.22 -6.19 -29.11
N ILE A 3 22.54 -7.16 -28.50
CA ILE A 3 22.98 -7.76 -27.24
C ILE A 3 24.03 -8.80 -27.57
N ASP A 4 25.14 -8.77 -26.83
CA ASP A 4 26.12 -9.85 -26.86
C ASP A 4 25.52 -11.06 -26.14
N GLY A 5 25.30 -12.16 -26.88
CA GLY A 5 24.75 -13.39 -26.31
C GLY A 5 25.63 -14.01 -25.21
N ALA A 6 26.92 -13.65 -25.16
CA ALA A 6 27.85 -14.12 -24.14
C ALA A 6 27.39 -13.78 -22.71
N ILE A 7 26.61 -12.70 -22.53
CA ILE A 7 26.14 -12.27 -21.22
C ILE A 7 25.21 -13.28 -20.53
N PHE A 8 24.60 -14.19 -21.29
CA PHE A 8 23.68 -15.21 -20.78
C PHE A 8 24.37 -16.56 -20.53
N GLU A 9 25.64 -16.74 -20.91
CA GLU A 9 26.31 -18.03 -20.84
C GLU A 9 26.59 -18.51 -19.41
N THR A 10 26.60 -17.58 -18.44
CA THR A 10 26.83 -17.82 -17.01
C THR A 10 25.73 -17.17 -16.18
N ILE A 11 25.51 -17.67 -14.95
CA ILE A 11 24.68 -16.99 -13.95
C ILE A 11 25.55 -15.97 -13.21
N ASN A 12 25.18 -14.69 -13.24
CA ASN A 12 25.84 -13.63 -12.49
C ASN A 12 24.84 -13.03 -11.48
N PRO A 13 25.10 -13.09 -10.15
CA PRO A 13 24.16 -12.62 -9.16
C PRO A 13 23.64 -11.20 -9.43
N SER A 14 22.31 -11.03 -9.38
CA SER A 14 21.61 -9.77 -9.63
C SER A 14 21.76 -9.18 -11.04
N GLN A 15 22.33 -9.91 -12.01
CA GLN A 15 22.40 -9.44 -13.38
C GLN A 15 20.99 -9.29 -13.95
N PHE A 16 20.67 -8.08 -14.40
CA PHE A 16 19.39 -7.75 -15.01
C PHE A 16 19.60 -7.20 -16.42
N THR A 17 18.96 -7.81 -17.41
CA THR A 17 19.03 -7.39 -18.81
C THR A 17 17.63 -7.34 -19.40
N THR A 18 17.30 -6.30 -20.16
CA THR A 18 16.03 -6.21 -20.89
C THR A 18 16.24 -5.81 -22.35
N PHE A 19 15.41 -6.37 -23.24
CA PHE A 19 15.47 -6.11 -24.66
C PHE A 19 14.17 -6.45 -25.37
N THR A 20 14.11 -6.09 -26.66
CA THR A 20 12.98 -6.37 -27.53
C THR A 20 13.31 -7.52 -28.47
N PHE A 21 12.36 -8.45 -28.65
CA PHE A 21 12.49 -9.59 -29.54
C PHE A 21 11.35 -9.57 -30.57
N PRO A 22 11.64 -9.55 -31.89
CA PRO A 22 10.61 -9.65 -32.91
C PRO A 22 10.00 -11.06 -32.89
N PHE A 23 8.68 -11.15 -32.84
CA PHE A 23 7.98 -12.43 -32.84
C PHE A 23 7.19 -12.58 -34.16
N PRO A 24 7.40 -13.66 -34.94
CA PRO A 24 6.90 -13.76 -36.33
C PRO A 24 5.40 -13.49 -36.51
N ASP A 25 4.60 -13.87 -35.50
CA ASP A 25 3.14 -13.82 -35.56
C ASP A 25 2.53 -12.62 -34.80
N LEU A 26 3.36 -11.68 -34.33
CA LEU A 26 2.90 -10.48 -33.63
C LEU A 26 3.32 -9.20 -34.36
N PRO A 27 2.41 -8.22 -34.49
CA PRO A 27 2.69 -6.96 -35.17
C PRO A 27 3.66 -6.06 -34.38
N ILE A 28 3.89 -6.35 -33.10
CA ILE A 28 4.72 -5.56 -32.19
C ILE A 28 5.75 -6.50 -31.54
N PRO A 29 7.03 -6.07 -31.41
CA PRO A 29 8.03 -6.87 -30.72
C PRO A 29 7.67 -7.09 -29.24
N LEU A 30 8.06 -8.24 -28.71
CA LEU A 30 7.92 -8.58 -27.29
C LEU A 30 9.08 -7.99 -26.50
N ARG A 31 8.82 -7.58 -25.26
CA ARG A 31 9.86 -7.36 -24.26
C ARG A 31 10.28 -8.70 -23.67
N VAL A 32 11.59 -8.87 -23.55
CA VAL A 32 12.24 -9.93 -22.79
C VAL A 32 13.02 -9.27 -21.66
N ALA A 33 12.85 -9.78 -20.44
CA ALA A 33 13.64 -9.38 -19.28
C ALA A 33 14.24 -10.62 -18.63
N VAL A 34 15.55 -10.60 -18.38
CA VAL A 34 16.31 -11.71 -17.80
C VAL A 34 16.90 -11.23 -16.50
N LEU A 35 16.60 -11.92 -15.41
CA LEU A 35 17.13 -11.65 -14.08
C LEU A 35 17.77 -12.90 -13.48
N ASP A 36 19.01 -12.75 -13.03
CA ASP A 36 19.72 -13.76 -12.25
C ASP A 36 19.53 -13.56 -10.75
N SER A 37 19.27 -14.65 -10.03
CA SER A 37 18.99 -14.64 -8.60
C SER A 37 20.19 -14.14 -7.79
N PRO A 38 19.99 -13.26 -6.78
CA PRO A 38 21.07 -12.85 -5.88
C PRO A 38 21.48 -13.94 -4.88
N LEU A 39 20.56 -14.86 -4.56
CA LEU A 39 20.74 -15.83 -3.46
C LEU A 39 21.25 -17.19 -3.95
N GLN A 40 21.06 -17.50 -5.24
CA GLN A 40 21.28 -18.84 -5.75
C GLN A 40 22.50 -18.88 -6.67
N ALA A 41 23.64 -19.24 -6.10
CA ALA A 41 24.77 -19.71 -6.89
C ALA A 41 24.51 -21.16 -7.34
N PRO A 42 24.99 -21.58 -8.52
CA PRO A 42 24.89 -22.98 -8.93
C PRO A 42 25.54 -23.88 -7.87
N THR A 43 24.75 -24.76 -7.25
CA THR A 43 25.25 -25.75 -6.30
C THR A 43 26.19 -26.73 -6.99
N ALA A 44 27.33 -27.03 -6.38
CA ALA A 44 28.31 -27.96 -6.92
C ALA A 44 27.65 -29.32 -7.20
N GLY A 45 27.45 -29.65 -8.47
CA GLY A 45 26.89 -30.93 -8.92
C GLY A 45 25.46 -30.89 -9.48
N SER A 46 24.77 -29.75 -9.52
CA SER A 46 23.46 -29.62 -10.18
C SER A 46 23.41 -28.44 -11.16
N PRO A 47 22.84 -28.61 -12.37
CA PRO A 47 22.72 -27.52 -13.33
C PRO A 47 21.82 -26.40 -12.78
N PRO A 48 22.11 -25.13 -13.09
CA PRO A 48 21.26 -24.01 -12.70
C PRO A 48 19.89 -24.15 -13.35
N LYS A 49 18.83 -23.93 -12.56
CA LYS A 49 17.45 -23.98 -13.05
C LYS A 49 17.04 -22.61 -13.57
N VAL A 50 16.47 -22.62 -14.77
CA VAL A 50 15.94 -21.44 -15.45
C VAL A 50 14.43 -21.59 -15.53
N ALA A 51 13.69 -20.51 -15.29
CA ALA A 51 12.25 -20.49 -15.49
C ALA A 51 11.84 -19.32 -16.38
N ALA A 52 10.73 -19.48 -17.09
CA ALA A 52 10.11 -18.43 -17.87
C ALA A 52 8.80 -17.99 -17.21
N MET A 53 8.36 -16.77 -17.47
CA MET A 53 7.05 -16.28 -17.07
C MET A 53 6.49 -15.41 -18.20
N LEU A 54 5.24 -15.65 -18.55
CA LEU A 54 4.51 -14.78 -19.46
C LEU A 54 3.87 -13.65 -18.66
N VAL A 55 4.11 -12.42 -19.07
CA VAL A 55 3.45 -11.26 -18.45
C VAL A 55 1.96 -11.33 -18.79
N PRO A 56 1.06 -11.33 -17.79
CA PRO A 56 -0.36 -11.35 -18.04
C PRO A 56 -0.80 -10.16 -18.87
N PHE A 57 -1.82 -10.38 -19.70
CA PHE A 57 -2.35 -9.34 -20.58
C PHE A 57 -2.94 -8.17 -19.78
N ASN A 58 -2.75 -6.94 -20.27
CA ASN A 58 -3.09 -5.68 -19.58
C ASN A 58 -2.39 -5.45 -18.23
N ARG A 59 -1.38 -6.24 -17.91
CA ARG A 59 -0.56 -6.11 -16.70
C ARG A 59 0.90 -5.79 -17.04
N GLU A 60 1.19 -5.43 -18.29
CA GLU A 60 2.54 -5.11 -18.74
C GLU A 60 3.16 -3.89 -18.03
N ASN A 61 2.32 -2.98 -17.54
CA ASN A 61 2.76 -1.80 -16.79
C ASN A 61 2.82 -2.06 -15.28
N ASP A 62 2.20 -3.15 -14.79
CA ASP A 62 2.21 -3.47 -13.37
C ASP A 62 3.64 -3.54 -12.86
N TRP A 63 3.85 -2.95 -11.69
CA TRP A 63 5.17 -2.82 -11.12
C TRP A 63 5.94 -4.16 -11.02
N ILE A 64 5.23 -5.24 -10.67
CA ILE A 64 5.77 -6.60 -10.52
C ILE A 64 6.37 -7.14 -11.84
N PHE A 65 5.81 -6.73 -12.99
CA PHE A 65 6.22 -7.20 -14.32
C PHE A 65 7.04 -6.16 -15.11
N SER A 66 6.93 -4.88 -14.79
CA SER A 66 7.60 -3.80 -15.54
C SER A 66 8.98 -3.44 -14.98
N THR A 67 9.25 -3.69 -13.70
CA THR A 67 10.47 -3.23 -13.02
C THR A 67 11.43 -4.35 -12.61
N GLN A 68 12.73 -4.02 -12.49
CA GLN A 68 13.74 -4.95 -11.98
C GLN A 68 13.43 -5.42 -10.56
N SER A 69 13.00 -4.53 -9.68
CA SER A 69 12.66 -4.85 -8.30
C SER A 69 11.43 -5.77 -8.21
N GLY A 70 10.45 -5.63 -9.11
CA GLY A 70 9.33 -6.56 -9.24
C GLY A 70 9.78 -7.95 -9.66
N HIS A 71 10.68 -8.02 -10.64
CA HIS A 71 11.28 -9.30 -11.07
C HIS A 71 12.08 -9.96 -9.95
N LEU A 72 12.75 -9.15 -9.12
CA LEU A 72 13.45 -9.63 -7.94
C LEU A 72 12.48 -10.28 -6.94
N GLN A 73 11.32 -9.68 -6.70
CA GLN A 73 10.30 -10.28 -5.85
C GLN A 73 9.81 -11.62 -6.41
N LEU A 74 9.54 -11.69 -7.72
CA LEU A 74 9.10 -12.92 -8.39
C LEU A 74 10.13 -14.05 -8.24
N ILE A 75 11.41 -13.79 -8.49
CA ILE A 75 12.46 -14.82 -8.40
C ILE A 75 12.75 -15.23 -6.96
N LEU A 76 12.66 -14.30 -5.99
CA LEU A 76 12.85 -14.62 -4.57
C LEU A 76 11.72 -15.49 -4.01
N ASN A 77 10.49 -15.33 -4.52
CA ASN A 77 9.34 -16.19 -4.21
C ASN A 77 9.35 -17.53 -4.97
N SER A 78 10.32 -17.75 -5.86
CA SER A 78 10.44 -18.96 -6.68
C SER A 78 11.66 -19.80 -6.24
N PRO A 79 11.48 -20.71 -5.26
CA PRO A 79 12.61 -21.44 -4.68
C PRO A 79 13.33 -22.28 -5.73
N ASN A 80 14.66 -22.26 -5.69
CA ASN A 80 15.56 -22.99 -6.59
C ASN A 80 15.62 -22.49 -8.04
N ILE A 81 15.02 -21.35 -8.39
CA ILE A 81 15.22 -20.69 -9.69
C ILE A 81 16.44 -19.76 -9.67
N CYS A 82 17.43 -20.05 -10.51
CA CYS A 82 18.67 -19.27 -10.63
C CYS A 82 18.54 -18.13 -11.64
N ARG A 83 17.69 -18.29 -12.67
CA ARG A 83 17.40 -17.26 -13.68
C ARG A 83 15.92 -17.25 -14.01
N LEU A 84 15.33 -16.06 -14.01
CA LEU A 84 13.96 -15.80 -14.40
C LEU A 84 13.94 -15.02 -15.72
N ILE A 85 13.17 -15.51 -16.70
CA ILE A 85 12.97 -14.86 -18.00
C ILE A 85 11.50 -14.43 -18.09
N LEU A 86 11.23 -13.13 -18.08
CA LEU A 86 9.89 -12.60 -18.36
C LEU A 86 9.75 -12.25 -19.83
N VAL A 87 8.65 -12.69 -20.44
CA VAL A 87 8.29 -12.37 -21.82
C VAL A 87 6.90 -11.76 -21.86
N GLY A 88 6.74 -10.63 -22.53
CA GLY A 88 5.45 -9.97 -22.63
C GLY A 88 5.44 -8.75 -23.53
N PRO A 89 4.31 -8.03 -23.62
CA PRO A 89 4.25 -6.75 -24.31
C PRO A 89 5.24 -5.75 -23.72
N ILE A 90 5.68 -4.79 -24.54
CA ILE A 90 6.53 -3.68 -24.07
C ILE A 90 5.68 -2.77 -23.17
N PRO A 91 6.11 -2.49 -21.92
CA PRO A 91 5.44 -1.53 -21.04
C PRO A 91 5.35 -0.17 -21.74
N ARG A 92 4.16 0.45 -21.69
CA ARG A 92 3.92 1.73 -22.36
C ARG A 92 4.31 2.87 -21.43
N ASN A 93 5.28 3.70 -21.84
CA ASN A 93 5.46 5.02 -21.24
C ASN A 93 4.39 5.97 -21.80
N ARG A 94 3.27 6.14 -21.08
CA ARG A 94 2.36 7.24 -21.35
C ARG A 94 2.93 8.48 -20.67
N ASN A 95 3.75 9.25 -21.40
CA ASN A 95 4.07 10.61 -20.97
C ASN A 95 2.78 11.44 -20.93
N ASN A 96 2.70 12.37 -19.98
CA ASN A 96 1.52 13.15 -19.58
C ASN A 96 0.81 14.00 -20.67
N ASP A 97 1.22 13.93 -21.95
CA ASP A 97 0.67 14.76 -23.02
C ASP A 97 -0.40 14.07 -23.89
N ASP A 98 -0.56 12.74 -23.79
CA ASP A 98 -1.62 12.01 -24.52
C ASP A 98 -2.83 11.73 -23.62
N LEU A 99 -3.48 12.79 -23.15
CA LEU A 99 -4.91 12.77 -22.80
C LEU A 99 -5.82 12.74 -24.04
N GLY A 100 -5.23 12.72 -25.23
CA GLY A 100 -5.91 12.37 -26.47
C GLY A 100 -6.19 10.88 -26.50
N PHE A 101 -7.48 10.54 -26.49
CA PHE A 101 -8.00 9.22 -26.82
C PHE A 101 -7.47 8.74 -28.18
N SER A 102 -6.28 8.13 -28.21
CA SER A 102 -5.82 7.42 -29.38
C SER A 102 -6.28 5.97 -29.27
N GLU A 103 -7.31 5.65 -30.04
CA GLU A 103 -7.58 4.29 -30.51
C GLU A 103 -6.27 3.69 -31.02
N VAL A 104 -5.68 2.76 -30.27
CA VAL A 104 -4.58 1.95 -30.76
C VAL A 104 -4.96 0.51 -30.50
N HIS A 105 -5.29 -0.18 -31.60
CA HIS A 105 -5.61 -1.60 -31.73
C HIS A 105 -5.14 -2.42 -30.53
N TYR A 106 -6.12 -2.83 -29.71
CA TYR A 106 -5.94 -3.90 -28.76
C TYR A 106 -5.46 -5.13 -29.53
N VAL A 107 -4.35 -5.74 -29.10
CA VAL A 107 -4.26 -7.20 -29.23
C VAL A 107 -5.47 -7.69 -28.45
N SER A 108 -6.42 -8.34 -29.11
CA SER A 108 -7.61 -8.78 -28.40
C SER A 108 -7.17 -9.68 -27.25
N SER A 109 -7.86 -9.63 -26.11
CA SER A 109 -7.69 -10.61 -25.04
C SER A 109 -7.76 -12.05 -25.56
N ASP A 110 -8.41 -12.26 -26.71
CA ASP A 110 -8.44 -13.51 -27.46
C ASP A 110 -7.11 -13.90 -28.15
N ASP A 111 -6.23 -12.99 -28.55
CA ASP A 111 -5.09 -13.29 -29.45
C ASP A 111 -3.85 -13.88 -28.73
N LEU A 112 -3.75 -13.73 -27.41
CA LEU A 112 -2.69 -14.32 -26.58
C LEU A 112 -3.21 -15.47 -25.70
N VAL A 113 -4.43 -15.33 -25.14
CA VAL A 113 -5.06 -16.37 -24.31
C VAL A 113 -5.48 -17.58 -25.17
N ASN A 114 -5.93 -17.39 -26.41
CA ASN A 114 -6.23 -18.52 -27.31
C ASN A 114 -4.98 -19.19 -27.89
N ARG A 115 -3.76 -18.70 -27.63
CA ARG A 115 -2.53 -19.33 -28.12
C ARG A 115 -1.91 -20.36 -27.17
N GLY A 116 -2.34 -20.42 -25.90
CA GLY A 116 -2.02 -21.49 -24.96
C GLY A 116 -0.58 -22.05 -25.07
N SER A 117 -0.45 -23.38 -25.04
CA SER A 117 0.83 -24.12 -25.13
C SER A 117 1.62 -23.87 -26.42
N LYS A 118 0.96 -23.43 -27.51
CA LYS A 118 1.63 -23.20 -28.79
C LYS A 118 2.56 -21.98 -28.74
N PHE A 119 2.18 -20.94 -27.99
CA PHE A 119 3.04 -19.77 -27.81
C PHE A 119 4.29 -20.11 -26.97
N GLU A 120 4.15 -20.98 -25.96
CA GLU A 120 5.27 -21.48 -25.17
C GLU A 120 6.24 -22.31 -26.03
N GLU A 121 5.72 -23.16 -26.92
CA GLU A 121 6.51 -23.93 -27.89
C GLU A 121 7.29 -23.01 -28.85
N ASP A 122 6.65 -21.97 -29.38
CA ASP A 122 7.27 -21.01 -30.30
C ASP A 122 8.36 -20.15 -29.61
N LEU A 123 8.24 -19.92 -28.29
CA LEU A 123 9.24 -19.22 -27.48
C LEU A 123 10.44 -20.09 -27.09
N LEU A 124 10.30 -21.41 -27.15
CA LEU A 124 11.33 -22.35 -26.68
C LEU A 124 12.73 -22.09 -27.29
N PRO A 125 12.89 -21.81 -28.60
CA PRO A 125 14.21 -21.51 -29.17
C PRO A 125 14.87 -20.27 -28.54
N LEU A 126 14.08 -19.23 -28.26
CA LEU A 126 14.55 -18.02 -27.56
C LEU A 126 14.94 -18.35 -26.13
N LEU A 127 14.09 -19.07 -25.40
CA LEU A 127 14.34 -19.40 -24.00
C LEU A 127 15.60 -20.27 -23.83
N LEU A 128 15.82 -21.24 -24.73
CA LEU A 128 17.04 -22.05 -24.77
C LEU A 128 18.29 -21.19 -25.03
N ALA A 129 18.21 -20.19 -25.92
CA ALA A 129 19.32 -19.27 -26.18
C ALA A 129 19.68 -18.39 -24.97
N LEU A 130 18.75 -18.22 -24.01
CA LEU A 130 18.94 -17.45 -22.78
C LEU A 130 19.33 -18.32 -21.58
N CYS A 131 19.42 -19.64 -21.75
CA CYS A 131 19.91 -20.54 -20.70
C CYS A 131 21.44 -20.48 -20.58
N PRO A 132 21.99 -20.57 -19.36
CA PRO A 132 23.43 -20.64 -19.17
C PRO A 132 23.97 -21.97 -19.69
N ARG A 133 25.25 -21.99 -20.09
CA ARG A 133 25.90 -23.17 -20.69
C ARG A 133 25.84 -24.39 -19.77
N GLN A 134 25.90 -24.18 -18.46
CA GLN A 134 25.83 -25.26 -17.46
C GLN A 134 24.47 -25.97 -17.45
N SER A 135 23.39 -25.35 -17.92
CA SER A 135 22.07 -25.99 -18.00
C SER A 135 21.99 -27.12 -19.02
N PHE A 136 22.94 -27.19 -19.97
CA PHE A 136 22.95 -28.17 -21.06
C PHE A 136 23.75 -29.44 -20.77
N GLN A 137 24.31 -29.58 -19.56
CA GLN A 137 25.19 -30.70 -19.18
C GLN A 137 24.51 -32.08 -19.31
N THR A 138 23.18 -32.13 -19.16
CA THR A 138 22.38 -33.36 -19.22
C THR A 138 21.43 -33.40 -20.42
N GLY A 139 21.69 -32.59 -21.46
CA GLY A 139 20.79 -32.38 -22.61
C GLY A 139 20.03 -31.05 -22.52
N ASN A 140 18.97 -30.89 -23.31
CA ASN A 140 18.19 -29.66 -23.30
C ASN A 140 17.54 -29.44 -21.92
N PRO A 141 17.71 -28.27 -21.29
CA PRO A 141 17.09 -28.00 -20.00
C PRO A 141 15.56 -27.92 -20.15
N GLN A 142 14.86 -28.38 -19.11
CA GLN A 142 13.44 -28.08 -18.96
C GLN A 142 13.29 -26.68 -18.36
N ILE A 143 12.50 -25.84 -19.02
CA ILE A 143 12.23 -24.46 -18.61
C ILE A 143 10.76 -24.42 -18.18
N PRO A 144 10.44 -24.54 -16.88
CA PRO A 144 9.07 -24.37 -16.41
C PRO A 144 8.58 -22.95 -16.66
N PHE A 145 7.32 -22.83 -17.06
CA PHE A 145 6.59 -21.57 -17.06
C PHE A 145 5.96 -21.36 -15.68
N LEU A 146 6.36 -20.29 -15.00
CA LEU A 146 5.79 -19.88 -13.73
C LEU A 146 4.57 -19.00 -14.00
N CYS A 147 3.50 -19.26 -13.25
CA CYS A 147 2.33 -18.40 -13.20
C CYS A 147 2.39 -17.54 -11.93
N TYR A 148 2.07 -16.26 -12.07
CA TYR A 148 1.81 -15.38 -10.94
C TYR A 148 0.30 -15.13 -10.90
N GLU A 149 -0.35 -15.66 -9.87
CA GLU A 149 -1.78 -15.46 -9.64
C GLU A 149 -1.94 -14.53 -8.44
N ASP A 150 -2.71 -13.46 -8.64
CA ASP A 150 -3.23 -12.58 -7.60
C ASP A 150 -4.68 -12.23 -7.97
N ASP A 151 -5.34 -11.43 -7.13
CA ASP A 151 -6.71 -10.99 -7.39
C ASP A 151 -6.80 -9.89 -8.46
N LEU A 152 -5.72 -9.54 -9.17
CA LEU A 152 -5.66 -8.41 -10.10
C LEU A 152 -5.90 -8.85 -11.55
N ILE A 153 -6.99 -8.36 -12.14
CA ILE A 153 -7.35 -8.60 -13.55
C ILE A 153 -6.63 -7.62 -14.46
N ARG A 154 -6.63 -6.32 -14.12
CA ARG A 154 -6.05 -5.25 -14.95
C ARG A 154 -5.63 -4.05 -14.10
N SER A 155 -4.59 -3.34 -14.52
CA SER A 155 -4.21 -2.01 -14.00
C SER A 155 -4.26 -0.94 -15.08
N LEU A 156 -4.59 0.29 -14.70
CA LEU A 156 -4.51 1.50 -15.50
C LEU A 156 -3.89 2.62 -14.67
N THR A 157 -2.68 3.05 -15.04
CA THR A 157 -2.10 4.28 -14.50
C THR A 157 -2.91 5.50 -14.96
N ILE A 158 -3.39 6.29 -14.01
CA ILE A 158 -4.16 7.53 -14.27
C ILE A 158 -3.39 8.80 -13.88
N GLY A 159 -2.24 8.67 -13.23
CA GLY A 159 -1.36 9.80 -12.96
C GLY A 159 0.01 9.38 -12.42
N VAL A 160 1.03 10.13 -12.81
CA VAL A 160 2.39 10.08 -12.26
C VAL A 160 2.71 11.46 -11.72
N PHE A 161 3.15 11.51 -10.47
CA PHE A 161 3.49 12.75 -9.77
C PHE A 161 4.85 12.60 -9.09
N GLU A 162 5.41 13.70 -8.63
CA GLU A 162 6.68 13.72 -7.93
C GLU A 162 6.54 14.58 -6.68
N GLY A 163 6.84 13.97 -5.54
CA GLY A 163 6.90 14.65 -4.25
C GLY A 163 8.35 14.86 -3.81
N VAL A 164 8.59 15.90 -3.01
CA VAL A 164 9.94 16.26 -2.54
C VAL A 164 10.52 15.20 -1.60
N CYS A 165 9.67 14.54 -0.82
CA CYS A 165 10.05 13.56 0.18
C CYS A 165 9.79 12.12 -0.31
N VAL A 166 8.65 11.88 -0.96
CA VAL A 166 8.26 10.52 -1.40
C VAL A 166 8.81 10.15 -2.78
N GLY A 167 9.33 11.13 -3.53
CA GLY A 167 9.80 10.95 -4.90
C GLY A 167 8.65 10.69 -5.87
N GLU A 168 8.91 9.93 -6.94
CA GLU A 168 7.89 9.61 -7.93
C GLU A 168 6.78 8.74 -7.30
N MET A 169 5.52 9.13 -7.53
CA MET A 169 4.33 8.43 -7.07
C MET A 169 3.38 8.12 -8.23
N LEU A 170 2.71 6.98 -8.13
CA LEU A 170 1.83 6.44 -9.14
C LEU A 170 0.41 6.34 -8.60
N VAL A 171 -0.56 6.82 -9.36
CA VAL A 171 -1.98 6.60 -9.12
C VAL A 171 -2.52 5.67 -10.19
N GLU A 172 -3.12 4.57 -9.75
CA GLU A 172 -3.63 3.51 -10.63
C GLU A 172 -5.07 3.16 -10.29
N ASP A 173 -5.90 2.98 -11.30
CA ASP A 173 -7.17 2.28 -11.16
C ASP A 173 -6.95 0.81 -11.52
N VAL A 174 -7.45 -0.08 -10.68
CA VAL A 174 -7.29 -1.53 -10.80
C VAL A 174 -8.63 -2.22 -10.80
N GLU A 175 -8.72 -3.28 -11.60
CA GLU A 175 -9.86 -4.18 -11.67
C GLU A 175 -9.45 -5.49 -11.01
N MET A 176 -10.22 -5.92 -10.01
CA MET A 176 -9.91 -7.09 -9.19
C MET A 176 -11.05 -8.11 -9.22
N THR A 177 -10.70 -9.39 -9.07
CA THR A 177 -11.65 -10.45 -8.78
C THR A 177 -12.13 -10.34 -7.33
N SER A 178 -13.45 -10.33 -7.11
CA SER A 178 -14.02 -10.31 -5.76
C SER A 178 -15.27 -11.16 -5.72
N GLY A 179 -15.21 -12.34 -5.09
CA GLY A 179 -16.37 -13.22 -4.78
C GLY A 179 -17.46 -13.29 -5.86
N ASP A 180 -18.43 -12.39 -5.77
CA ASP A 180 -19.63 -12.31 -6.61
C ASP A 180 -19.47 -11.46 -7.90
N GLY A 181 -18.28 -10.92 -8.21
CA GLY A 181 -18.07 -10.09 -9.39
C GLY A 181 -16.70 -9.40 -9.50
N LYS A 182 -16.71 -8.25 -10.15
CA LYS A 182 -15.54 -7.38 -10.36
C LYS A 182 -15.59 -6.23 -9.37
N GLU A 183 -14.48 -5.94 -8.72
CA GLU A 183 -14.31 -4.78 -7.87
C GLU A 183 -13.30 -3.82 -8.49
N PHE A 184 -13.60 -2.54 -8.49
CA PHE A 184 -12.65 -1.51 -8.92
C PHE A 184 -12.06 -0.83 -7.71
N ARG A 185 -10.73 -0.68 -7.71
CA ARG A 185 -10.04 0.04 -6.65
C ARG A 185 -9.06 1.05 -7.24
N ARG A 186 -8.81 2.14 -6.53
CA ARG A 186 -7.75 3.09 -6.83
C ARG A 186 -6.60 2.90 -5.85
N ARG A 187 -5.37 2.84 -6.37
CA ARG A 187 -4.14 2.63 -5.61
C ARG A 187 -3.22 3.85 -5.73
N LEU A 188 -2.61 4.22 -4.61
CA LEU A 188 -1.43 5.10 -4.55
C LEU A 188 -0.21 4.24 -4.26
N ARG A 189 0.87 4.45 -5.01
CA ARG A 189 2.18 3.82 -4.76
C ARG A 189 3.28 4.86 -4.80
N PHE A 190 4.27 4.71 -3.93
CA PHE A 190 5.52 5.47 -4.02
C PHE A 190 6.59 4.61 -4.67
N LYS A 191 7.26 5.10 -5.71
CA LYS A 191 8.30 4.32 -6.42
C LYS A 191 9.53 4.02 -5.55
N ARG A 192 9.79 4.81 -4.51
CA ARG A 192 10.80 4.50 -3.49
C ARG A 192 10.48 3.23 -2.69
N MET A 193 9.21 2.85 -2.59
CA MET A 193 8.67 1.71 -1.84
C MET A 193 7.74 0.88 -2.70
N PRO A 194 8.19 0.33 -3.83
CA PRO A 194 7.26 -0.01 -4.88
C PRO A 194 6.56 -1.37 -4.69
N ASN A 195 7.06 -2.19 -3.77
CA ASN A 195 6.38 -3.37 -3.24
C ASN A 195 5.13 -3.02 -2.40
N LEU A 196 5.08 -1.80 -1.85
CA LEU A 196 4.04 -1.37 -0.93
C LEU A 196 2.99 -0.55 -1.66
N VAL A 197 1.73 -0.97 -1.55
CA VAL A 197 0.60 -0.09 -1.85
C VAL A 197 0.46 0.85 -0.68
N GLN A 198 0.53 2.16 -0.91
CA GLN A 198 0.47 3.18 0.14
C GLN A 198 -0.97 3.48 0.55
N THR A 199 -1.89 3.48 -0.42
CA THR A 199 -3.31 3.62 -0.14
C THR A 199 -4.12 2.88 -1.18
N GLN A 200 -5.22 2.27 -0.75
CA GLN A 200 -6.15 1.62 -1.66
C GLN A 200 -7.59 1.90 -1.23
N MET A 201 -8.43 2.32 -2.19
CA MET A 201 -9.83 2.65 -1.96
C MET A 201 -10.72 2.01 -3.02
N VAL A 202 -11.95 1.65 -2.66
CA VAL A 202 -12.97 1.27 -3.65
C VAL A 202 -13.32 2.49 -4.48
N ILE A 203 -13.48 2.29 -5.79
CA ILE A 203 -14.00 3.30 -6.70
C ILE A 203 -15.24 2.76 -7.40
N MET A 204 -16.21 3.64 -7.64
CA MET A 204 -17.44 3.30 -8.36
C MET A 204 -17.56 4.16 -9.61
N PRO A 205 -18.04 3.59 -10.73
CA PRO A 205 -18.25 4.37 -11.95
C PRO A 205 -19.34 5.42 -11.72
N GLU A 206 -19.10 6.65 -12.18
CA GLU A 206 -20.09 7.73 -12.12
C GLU A 206 -21.29 7.33 -12.99
N LEU A 207 -22.46 7.13 -12.37
CA LEU A 207 -23.70 6.63 -12.98
C LEU A 207 -24.32 7.67 -13.93
N SER A 208 -23.66 7.99 -15.04
CA SER A 208 -24.13 8.96 -16.01
C SER A 208 -24.76 8.33 -17.26
N ASN A 209 -24.60 7.01 -17.51
CA ASN A 209 -25.22 6.35 -18.66
C ASN A 209 -25.64 4.89 -18.41
N LYS A 210 -26.76 4.49 -19.04
CA LYS A 210 -27.45 3.18 -18.93
C LYS A 210 -26.71 2.00 -19.59
N VAL A 211 -25.39 1.90 -19.45
CA VAL A 211 -24.61 0.75 -19.93
C VAL A 211 -24.08 0.00 -18.71
N LYS A 212 -24.23 -1.33 -18.67
CA LYS A 212 -23.91 -2.16 -17.48
C LYS A 212 -22.50 -2.76 -17.50
N ILE A 213 -21.71 -2.46 -18.52
CA ILE A 213 -20.36 -2.99 -18.70
C ILE A 213 -19.45 -1.78 -18.91
N PHE A 214 -18.56 -1.53 -17.94
CA PHE A 214 -17.56 -0.47 -18.01
C PHE A 214 -16.18 -1.08 -17.78
N GLY A 215 -15.24 -0.78 -18.67
CA GLY A 215 -13.82 -1.05 -18.49
C GLY A 215 -13.08 0.13 -17.86
N LEU A 216 -11.90 -0.15 -17.31
CA LEU A 216 -10.97 0.89 -16.84
C LEU A 216 -10.66 1.89 -17.98
N GLY A 217 -10.82 3.18 -17.69
CA GLY A 217 -10.58 4.28 -18.64
C GLY A 217 -11.76 4.66 -19.54
N GLU A 218 -12.89 3.94 -19.46
CA GLU A 218 -14.09 4.22 -20.26
C GLU A 218 -15.06 5.20 -19.57
N VAL A 219 -14.96 5.30 -18.25
CA VAL A 219 -15.81 6.16 -17.41
C VAL A 219 -15.00 6.83 -16.32
N LYS A 220 -15.55 7.92 -15.79
CA LYS A 220 -15.04 8.55 -14.59
C LYS A 220 -15.45 7.73 -13.36
N PHE A 221 -14.53 7.62 -12.41
CA PHE A 221 -14.70 6.87 -11.18
C PHE A 221 -14.64 7.79 -9.96
N GLU A 222 -15.51 7.52 -8.98
CA GLU A 222 -15.57 8.24 -7.72
C GLU A 222 -15.13 7.35 -6.54
N PRO A 223 -14.22 7.84 -5.68
CA PRO A 223 -13.75 7.11 -4.51
C PRO A 223 -14.83 6.96 -3.44
N GLN A 224 -14.93 5.77 -2.86
CA GLN A 224 -15.89 5.46 -1.81
C GLN A 224 -15.26 5.70 -0.43
N ILE A 225 -15.34 6.93 0.06
CA ILE A 225 -14.70 7.38 1.31
C ILE A 225 -15.23 6.71 2.60
N ARG A 226 -16.35 5.99 2.52
CA ARG A 226 -16.99 5.28 3.65
C ARG A 226 -16.62 3.81 3.73
N VAL A 227 -15.77 3.32 2.83
CA VAL A 227 -15.38 1.92 2.73
C VAL A 227 -13.87 1.81 2.79
N LEU A 228 -13.36 1.02 3.73
CA LEU A 228 -11.95 0.68 3.83
C LEU A 228 -11.71 -0.69 3.20
N VAL A 229 -10.69 -0.77 2.36
CA VAL A 229 -10.22 -2.03 1.74
C VAL A 229 -8.71 -2.23 1.89
N HIS A 230 -8.01 -1.25 2.44
CA HIS A 230 -6.59 -1.36 2.69
C HIS A 230 -6.36 -2.29 3.90
N PRO A 231 -5.52 -3.34 3.79
CA PRO A 231 -5.52 -4.47 4.72
C PRO A 231 -5.39 -4.12 6.20
N TYR A 232 -4.47 -3.20 6.54
CA TYR A 232 -4.21 -2.84 7.94
C TYR A 232 -5.09 -1.68 8.46
N LEU A 233 -5.75 -0.91 7.59
CA LEU A 233 -6.61 0.20 8.04
C LEU A 233 -7.87 -0.28 8.77
N ILE A 234 -8.43 -1.43 8.35
CA ILE A 234 -9.59 -2.02 9.04
C ILE A 234 -9.22 -2.43 10.48
N PRO A 235 -8.12 -3.19 10.72
CA PRO A 235 -7.57 -3.42 12.07
C PRO A 235 -7.33 -2.15 12.89
N MET A 236 -6.73 -1.10 12.29
CA MET A 236 -6.52 0.18 13.00
C MET A 236 -7.82 0.82 13.46
N VAL A 237 -8.87 0.75 12.64
CA VAL A 237 -10.21 1.22 13.01
C VAL A 237 -10.88 0.28 14.02
N ALA A 238 -10.62 -1.02 13.96
CA ALA A 238 -11.14 -1.99 14.94
C ALA A 238 -10.65 -1.70 16.36
N ALA A 239 -9.42 -1.18 16.51
CA ALA A 239 -8.87 -0.71 17.79
C ALA A 239 -9.78 0.27 18.54
N LEU A 240 -10.60 1.05 17.82
CA LEU A 240 -11.55 2.01 18.42
C LEU A 240 -12.61 1.33 19.30
N SER A 241 -12.89 0.04 19.07
CA SER A 241 -13.82 -0.75 19.89
C SER A 241 -13.38 -0.84 21.36
N LEU A 242 -12.07 -0.78 21.63
CA LEU A 242 -11.52 -0.87 22.99
C LEU A 242 -12.03 0.26 23.90
N ILE A 243 -12.27 1.44 23.35
CA ILE A 243 -12.78 2.60 24.07
C ILE A 243 -14.15 3.07 23.53
N GLY A 244 -14.91 2.14 22.93
CA GLY A 244 -16.22 2.43 22.32
C GLY A 244 -17.21 3.09 23.30
N GLY A 245 -17.23 2.64 24.56
CA GLY A 245 -18.07 3.25 25.60
C GLY A 245 -17.71 4.72 25.91
N TYR A 246 -16.42 5.06 25.86
CA TYR A 246 -15.95 6.43 26.02
C TYR A 246 -16.36 7.31 24.83
N PHE A 247 -16.26 6.80 23.60
CA PHE A 247 -16.77 7.52 22.42
C PHE A 247 -18.27 7.76 22.49
N GLU A 248 -19.06 6.75 22.89
CA GLU A 248 -20.49 6.90 23.09
C GLU A 248 -20.80 8.02 24.09
N GLU A 249 -20.15 8.01 25.26
CA GLU A 249 -20.35 9.03 26.28
C GLU A 249 -20.03 10.43 25.77
N ARG A 250 -18.92 10.61 25.02
CA ARG A 250 -18.58 11.90 24.40
C ARG A 250 -19.67 12.36 23.43
N ILE A 251 -20.11 11.47 22.54
CA ILE A 251 -21.11 11.76 21.52
C ILE A 251 -22.45 12.13 22.16
N LEU A 252 -22.89 11.40 23.18
CA LEU A 252 -24.13 11.70 23.93
C LEU A 252 -24.06 13.04 24.66
N ASN A 253 -22.86 13.45 25.08
CA ASN A 253 -22.60 14.75 25.67
C ASN A 253 -22.39 15.88 24.63
N GLY A 254 -22.60 15.60 23.34
CA GLY A 254 -22.51 16.58 22.26
C GLY A 254 -21.09 16.90 21.79
N PHE A 255 -20.09 16.11 22.17
CA PHE A 255 -18.71 16.27 21.73
C PHE A 255 -18.38 15.33 20.57
N MET A 256 -17.68 15.84 19.55
CA MET A 256 -17.09 14.99 18.52
C MET A 256 -15.81 14.33 19.05
N PRO A 257 -15.64 13.01 18.88
CA PRO A 257 -14.36 12.36 19.09
C PRO A 257 -13.28 12.95 18.20
N LYS A 258 -12.05 13.10 18.73
CA LYS A 258 -10.93 13.72 18.02
C LYS A 258 -9.85 12.70 17.68
N ALA A 259 -9.41 12.66 16.42
CA ALA A 259 -8.32 11.81 15.95
C ALA A 259 -7.18 12.64 15.35
N LEU A 260 -5.95 12.30 15.73
CA LEU A 260 -4.72 12.74 15.07
C LEU A 260 -4.17 11.58 14.23
N CYS A 261 -4.06 11.75 12.92
CA CYS A 261 -3.47 10.79 12.00
C CYS A 261 -2.09 11.29 11.55
N LEU A 262 -1.04 10.55 11.91
CA LEU A 262 0.33 10.81 11.51
C LEU A 262 0.66 9.95 10.28
N GLY A 263 0.82 10.60 9.13
CA GLY A 263 0.76 9.96 7.81
C GLY A 263 -0.65 10.04 7.23
N VAL A 264 -0.78 10.63 6.03
CA VAL A 264 -2.07 10.76 5.34
C VAL A 264 -2.15 9.82 4.15
N GLY A 265 -1.08 9.73 3.35
CA GLY A 265 -1.11 8.98 2.10
C GLY A 265 -2.26 9.46 1.19
N GLY A 266 -3.06 8.54 0.67
CA GLY A 266 -4.26 8.89 -0.10
C GLY A 266 -5.46 9.36 0.75
N GLY A 267 -5.34 9.43 2.08
CA GLY A 267 -6.36 10.00 2.96
C GLY A 267 -7.54 9.08 3.30
N ALA A 268 -7.49 7.80 2.94
CA ALA A 268 -8.59 6.85 3.13
C ALA A 268 -9.02 6.71 4.60
N LEU A 269 -8.05 6.63 5.52
CA LEU A 269 -8.31 6.55 6.96
C LEU A 269 -9.03 7.80 7.48
N LEU A 270 -8.50 8.99 7.16
CA LEU A 270 -9.06 10.27 7.60
C LEU A 270 -10.48 10.46 7.08
N ALA A 271 -10.67 10.22 5.78
CA ALA A 271 -11.97 10.34 5.13
C ALA A 271 -12.98 9.36 5.72
N PHE A 272 -12.57 8.13 6.05
CA PHE A 272 -13.42 7.15 6.72
C PHE A 272 -13.78 7.57 8.15
N LEU A 273 -12.81 7.96 8.99
CA LEU A 273 -13.06 8.41 10.36
C LEU A 273 -14.05 9.58 10.39
N ARG A 274 -13.88 10.54 9.47
CA ARG A 274 -14.78 11.68 9.35
C ARG A 274 -16.15 11.27 8.81
N ALA A 275 -16.20 10.71 7.61
CA ALA A 275 -17.45 10.46 6.90
C ALA A 275 -18.27 9.37 7.59
N GLN A 276 -17.63 8.26 7.95
CA GLN A 276 -18.29 7.10 8.49
C GLN A 276 -18.49 7.22 10.00
N LEU A 277 -17.48 7.60 10.78
CA LEU A 277 -17.59 7.60 12.24
C LEU A 277 -17.95 8.96 12.85
N GLY A 278 -17.76 10.07 12.13
CA GLY A 278 -18.15 11.42 12.59
C GLY A 278 -17.10 12.09 13.46
N PHE A 279 -15.84 11.69 13.33
CA PHE A 279 -14.73 12.29 14.08
C PHE A 279 -14.42 13.72 13.59
N GLU A 280 -13.81 14.51 14.47
CA GLU A 280 -12.93 15.62 14.09
C GLU A 280 -11.53 15.05 13.86
N VAL A 281 -10.94 15.30 12.70
CA VAL A 281 -9.71 14.64 12.26
C VAL A 281 -8.65 15.67 11.89
N VAL A 282 -7.45 15.49 12.42
CA VAL A 282 -6.25 16.24 12.01
C VAL A 282 -5.26 15.24 11.39
N GLY A 283 -4.87 15.47 10.15
CA GLY A 283 -3.84 14.71 9.45
C GLY A 283 -2.52 15.47 9.36
N VAL A 284 -1.39 14.79 9.47
CA VAL A 284 -0.06 15.36 9.19
C VAL A 284 0.61 14.57 8.08
N GLU A 285 0.99 15.26 7.00
CA GLU A 285 1.67 14.68 5.84
C GLU A 285 2.91 15.50 5.50
N ILE A 286 4.04 14.83 5.28
CA ILE A 286 5.33 15.49 5.05
C ILE A 286 5.40 16.10 3.64
N ASP A 287 4.68 15.53 2.67
CA ASP A 287 4.78 15.89 1.26
C ASP A 287 3.49 16.53 0.73
N GLU A 288 3.56 17.81 0.36
CA GLU A 288 2.42 18.55 -0.20
C GLU A 288 1.85 17.88 -1.46
N ALA A 289 2.71 17.28 -2.30
CA ALA A 289 2.27 16.61 -3.52
C ALA A 289 1.39 15.38 -3.22
N VAL A 290 1.64 14.69 -2.09
CA VAL A 290 0.79 13.57 -1.64
C VAL A 290 -0.59 14.08 -1.26
N LEU A 291 -0.69 15.22 -0.56
CA LEU A 291 -1.98 15.82 -0.22
C LEU A 291 -2.75 16.28 -1.46
N ASP A 292 -2.08 16.87 -2.46
CA ASP A 292 -2.70 17.25 -3.72
C ASP A 292 -3.26 16.03 -4.46
N VAL A 293 -2.50 14.93 -4.48
CA VAL A 293 -2.95 13.66 -5.05
C VAL A 293 -4.14 13.09 -4.28
N ALA A 294 -4.09 13.09 -2.95
CA ALA A 294 -5.18 12.62 -2.09
C ALA A 294 -6.48 13.42 -2.34
N LYS A 295 -6.37 14.75 -2.41
CA LYS A 295 -7.50 15.66 -2.69
C LYS A 295 -8.07 15.43 -4.09
N LYS A 296 -7.21 15.31 -5.10
CA LYS A 296 -7.63 15.22 -6.51
C LYS A 296 -8.16 13.84 -6.91
N TYR A 297 -7.60 12.76 -6.37
CA TYR A 297 -7.85 11.40 -6.85
C TYR A 297 -8.52 10.48 -5.81
N PHE A 298 -8.42 10.78 -4.51
CA PHE A 298 -8.90 9.89 -3.45
C PHE A 298 -10.07 10.48 -2.64
N GLY A 299 -10.53 11.68 -2.99
CA GLY A 299 -11.72 12.29 -2.37
C GLY A 299 -11.45 12.85 -0.97
N LEU A 300 -10.19 13.14 -0.65
CA LEU A 300 -9.84 13.82 0.60
C LEU A 300 -10.32 15.28 0.54
N GLU A 301 -11.17 15.67 1.48
CA GLU A 301 -11.71 17.03 1.56
C GLU A 301 -11.29 17.71 2.86
N ASP A 302 -10.60 18.83 2.72
CA ASP A 302 -10.22 19.71 3.82
C ASP A 302 -11.40 20.63 4.19
N ASN A 303 -11.85 20.55 5.44
CA ASN A 303 -13.01 21.27 5.95
C ASN A 303 -12.89 21.56 7.45
N GLU A 304 -13.93 22.13 8.06
CA GLU A 304 -13.91 22.53 9.47
C GLU A 304 -13.55 21.39 10.43
N PHE A 305 -13.90 20.14 10.08
CA PHE A 305 -13.77 18.96 10.93
C PHE A 305 -12.80 17.91 10.40
N LEU A 306 -12.17 18.14 9.25
CA LEU A 306 -11.07 17.33 8.73
C LEU A 306 -10.04 18.30 8.18
N ARG A 307 -8.91 18.43 8.87
CA ARG A 307 -7.82 19.33 8.51
C ARG A 307 -6.57 18.54 8.20
N VAL A 308 -5.79 19.00 7.23
CA VAL A 308 -4.50 18.42 6.88
C VAL A 308 -3.38 19.45 7.01
N LEU A 309 -2.32 19.07 7.69
CA LEU A 309 -1.16 19.89 7.98
C LEU A 309 0.02 19.34 7.18
N ILE A 310 0.76 20.25 6.52
CA ILE A 310 1.96 19.90 5.76
C ILE A 310 3.17 20.00 6.68
N GLY A 311 3.86 18.88 6.90
CA GLY A 311 5.15 18.82 7.58
C GLY A 311 5.41 17.48 8.25
N ASP A 312 6.52 17.42 8.98
CA ASP A 312 6.96 16.19 9.63
C ASP A 312 6.06 15.85 10.84
N ALA A 313 5.54 14.62 10.84
CA ALA A 313 4.72 14.08 11.92
C ALA A 313 5.43 14.12 13.29
N VAL A 314 6.75 13.88 13.32
CA VAL A 314 7.57 13.95 14.52
C VAL A 314 7.61 15.38 15.06
N ASP A 315 7.90 16.36 14.20
CA ASP A 315 7.93 17.77 14.58
C ASP A 315 6.58 18.27 15.08
N TYR A 316 5.50 17.92 14.38
CA TYR A 316 4.15 18.31 14.77
C TYR A 316 3.76 17.69 16.11
N LEU A 317 4.08 16.42 16.34
CA LEU A 317 3.79 15.75 17.60
C LEU A 317 4.52 16.41 18.77
N GLU A 318 5.79 16.81 18.60
CA GLU A 318 6.50 17.58 19.61
C GLU A 318 5.86 18.94 19.91
N ARG A 319 5.39 19.65 18.88
CA ARG A 319 4.74 20.95 19.04
C ARG A 319 3.40 20.82 19.76
N PHE A 320 2.61 19.80 19.41
CA PHE A 320 1.36 19.50 20.13
C PHE A 320 1.63 19.14 21.60
N ALA A 321 2.66 18.34 21.89
CA ALA A 321 3.04 18.00 23.26
C ALA A 321 3.50 19.22 24.07
N LYS A 322 4.11 20.22 23.43
CA LYS A 322 4.47 21.52 24.02
C LYS A 322 3.27 22.48 24.18
N GLY A 323 2.08 22.08 23.74
CA GLY A 323 0.84 22.85 23.87
C GLY A 323 0.64 23.92 22.80
N VAL A 324 1.41 23.89 21.70
CA VAL A 324 1.21 24.80 20.57
C VAL A 324 -0.15 24.48 19.92
N LYS A 325 -1.00 25.51 19.75
CA LYS A 325 -2.33 25.32 19.16
C LYS A 325 -2.22 25.08 17.65
N GLU A 326 -3.15 24.30 17.09
CA GLU A 326 -3.29 24.10 15.64
C GLU A 326 -3.39 25.43 14.89
N SER A 327 -4.13 26.40 15.42
CA SER A 327 -4.24 27.75 14.83
C SER A 327 -2.92 28.52 14.75
N GLU A 328 -1.94 28.17 15.58
CA GLU A 328 -0.57 28.75 15.58
C GLU A 328 0.41 27.92 14.73
N LEU A 329 -0.01 26.76 14.24
CA LEU A 329 0.76 25.89 13.35
C LEU A 329 0.41 26.11 11.86
N ILE A 330 -0.70 26.80 11.58
CA ILE A 330 -1.16 27.19 10.22
C ILE A 330 -0.44 28.47 9.77
N ASP A 331 0.90 28.51 9.86
CA ASP A 331 1.67 29.74 9.61
C ASP A 331 2.39 29.78 8.25
N VAL A 332 2.14 28.86 7.29
CA VAL A 332 2.80 28.94 5.97
C VAL A 332 1.91 28.70 4.73
N VAL A 333 0.73 28.08 4.81
CA VAL A 333 -0.09 27.89 3.58
C VAL A 333 -1.57 28.20 3.81
N LYS A 334 -1.95 29.40 3.35
CA LYS A 334 -3.30 29.96 3.12
C LYS A 334 -4.06 30.52 4.32
N GLU A 335 -4.23 31.84 4.27
CA GLU A 335 -5.22 32.65 5.01
C GLU A 335 -6.60 31.97 5.01
N ARG A 336 -6.96 31.28 6.09
CA ARG A 336 -8.35 31.11 6.51
C ARG A 336 -8.43 31.20 8.03
N CYS A 337 -9.07 32.27 8.47
CA CYS A 337 -9.35 32.59 9.85
C CYS A 337 -10.05 31.43 10.57
N VAL A 338 -9.54 31.04 11.74
CA VAL A 338 -10.34 30.35 12.74
C VAL A 338 -10.30 31.22 13.99
N GLU A 339 -11.46 31.78 14.32
CA GLU A 339 -11.67 32.55 15.53
C GLU A 339 -11.47 31.67 16.78
N ASN A 340 -10.96 32.32 17.82
CA ASN A 340 -10.63 31.80 19.14
C ASN A 340 -11.57 30.69 19.66
N VAL A 341 -10.99 29.52 19.94
CA VAL A 341 -11.54 28.59 20.93
C VAL A 341 -10.58 28.54 22.13
N ASP A 342 -11.14 28.87 23.29
CA ASP A 342 -10.51 28.87 24.61
C ASP A 342 -9.71 27.58 24.85
N GLY A 343 -8.41 27.64 25.16
CA GLY A 343 -8.01 27.61 26.57
C GLY A 343 -7.82 26.18 27.14
N VAL A 344 -8.21 25.14 26.41
CA VAL A 344 -7.97 23.73 26.76
C VAL A 344 -7.04 23.12 25.70
N GLY A 345 -5.93 22.51 26.12
CA GLY A 345 -4.97 21.89 25.20
C GLY A 345 -5.63 20.92 24.22
N LEU A 346 -5.13 20.84 22.99
CA LEU A 346 -5.59 19.94 21.93
C LEU A 346 -5.29 18.50 22.30
N LYS A 347 -6.14 17.91 23.14
CA LYS A 347 -6.09 16.48 23.44
C LYS A 347 -6.87 15.71 22.38
N PHE A 348 -6.29 14.60 21.94
CA PHE A 348 -6.90 13.68 20.99
C PHE A 348 -7.41 12.45 21.73
N ASP A 349 -8.56 11.94 21.31
CA ASP A 349 -9.08 10.67 21.82
C ASP A 349 -8.35 9.48 21.18
N VAL A 350 -7.80 9.69 19.98
CA VAL A 350 -6.99 8.70 19.29
C VAL A 350 -5.83 9.36 18.58
N VAL A 351 -4.64 8.79 18.71
CA VAL A 351 -3.51 9.06 17.81
C VAL A 351 -3.28 7.82 16.96
N MET A 352 -3.38 7.95 15.65
CA MET A 352 -3.14 6.88 14.69
C MET A 352 -1.84 7.14 13.93
N VAL A 353 -0.94 6.16 13.93
CA VAL A 353 0.38 6.27 13.30
C VAL A 353 0.44 5.31 12.12
N ASP A 354 0.52 5.88 10.92
CA ASP A 354 0.67 5.17 9.65
C ASP A 354 1.82 5.80 8.86
N LEU A 355 3.03 5.65 9.39
CA LEU A 355 4.26 6.19 8.81
C LEU A 355 5.09 5.06 8.20
N ASP A 356 5.60 5.24 6.98
CA ASP A 356 6.53 4.31 6.36
C ASP A 356 8.00 4.68 6.67
N ALA A 357 8.91 3.70 6.71
CA ALA A 357 10.34 4.00 6.67
C ALA A 357 10.72 4.50 5.27
N GLY A 358 11.45 5.61 5.20
CA GLY A 358 11.66 6.39 3.98
C GLY A 358 12.41 5.72 2.81
N ASP A 359 12.99 4.52 2.94
CA ASP A 359 13.65 3.81 1.82
C ASP A 359 13.62 2.27 1.96
N ALA A 360 13.15 1.57 0.93
CA ALA A 360 13.11 0.12 0.83
C ALA A 360 14.49 -0.54 0.97
N ARG A 361 15.57 0.18 0.64
CA ARG A 361 16.95 -0.34 0.71
C ARG A 361 17.47 -0.51 2.13
N ASN A 362 16.89 0.18 3.10
CA ASN A 362 17.30 0.12 4.52
C ASN A 362 16.49 -0.90 5.34
N GLY A 363 15.61 -1.67 4.67
CA GLY A 363 14.64 -2.56 5.29
C GLY A 363 13.30 -1.85 5.50
N MET A 364 12.20 -2.55 5.23
CA MET A 364 10.85 -2.02 5.46
C MET A 364 10.57 -2.09 6.96
N SER A 365 10.53 -0.94 7.63
CA SER A 365 9.95 -0.83 8.96
C SER A 365 8.85 0.22 8.96
N ALA A 366 7.78 -0.02 9.69
CA ALA A 366 6.76 0.99 9.98
C ALA A 366 6.44 0.88 11.48
N PRO A 367 6.35 1.98 12.24
CA PRO A 367 6.80 3.33 11.87
C PRO A 367 8.35 3.46 11.87
N PRO A 368 8.92 4.62 11.47
CA PRO A 368 10.35 4.91 11.57
C PRO A 368 10.90 4.73 13.00
N LEU A 369 12.18 4.31 13.12
CA LEU A 369 12.82 4.04 14.42
C LEU A 369 12.83 5.26 15.36
N GLU A 370 12.93 6.47 14.81
CA GLU A 370 12.86 7.71 15.59
C GLU A 370 11.50 7.90 16.28
N PHE A 371 10.42 7.43 15.65
CA PHE A 371 9.07 7.55 16.18
C PHE A 371 8.83 6.62 17.37
N VAL A 372 9.45 5.42 17.37
CA VAL A 372 9.33 4.47 18.48
C VAL A 372 10.27 4.75 19.65
N SER A 373 10.99 5.87 19.61
CA SER A 373 11.84 6.29 20.72
C SER A 373 10.99 6.66 21.96
N LYS A 374 11.51 6.38 23.15
CA LYS A 374 10.81 6.70 24.41
C LYS A 374 10.38 8.18 24.52
N PRO A 375 11.21 9.18 24.16
CA PRO A 375 10.78 10.59 24.18
C PRO A 375 9.59 10.84 23.25
N MET A 376 9.58 10.24 22.06
CA MET A 376 8.49 10.42 21.11
C MET A 376 7.20 9.75 21.57
N LEU A 377 7.30 8.55 22.14
CA LEU A 377 6.16 7.86 22.75
C LEU A 377 5.58 8.65 23.94
N LEU A 378 6.42 9.32 24.72
CA LEU A 378 5.96 10.25 25.77
C LEU A 378 5.22 11.46 25.17
N ASN A 379 5.68 12.02 24.06
CA ASN A 379 4.96 13.09 23.35
C ASN A 379 3.60 12.60 22.84
N ALA A 380 3.54 11.40 22.25
CA ALA A 380 2.29 10.76 21.82
C ALA A 380 1.32 10.60 22.99
N ARG A 381 1.82 10.14 24.13
CA ARG A 381 1.04 10.05 25.37
C ARG A 381 0.55 11.42 25.85
N MET A 382 1.41 12.43 25.82
CA MET A 382 1.08 13.80 26.26
C MET A 382 -0.01 14.48 25.42
N VAL A 383 -0.26 14.04 24.19
CA VAL A 383 -1.35 14.59 23.37
C VAL A 383 -2.65 13.81 23.48
N LEU A 384 -2.66 12.64 24.14
CA LEU A 384 -3.87 11.85 24.37
C LEU A 384 -4.75 12.44 25.49
N SER A 385 -6.06 12.26 25.35
CA SER A 385 -7.04 12.43 26.42
C SER A 385 -6.92 11.32 27.46
N GLU A 386 -7.58 11.49 28.62
CA GLU A 386 -7.48 10.56 29.77
C GLU A 386 -7.82 9.10 29.43
N TYR A 387 -8.73 8.89 28.48
CA TYR A 387 -9.16 7.57 27.99
C TYR A 387 -8.71 7.30 26.55
N GLY A 388 -7.76 8.10 26.05
CA GLY A 388 -7.30 8.00 24.68
C GLY A 388 -6.40 6.80 24.43
N ILE A 389 -6.30 6.42 23.15
CA ILE A 389 -5.43 5.33 22.69
C ILE A 389 -4.49 5.79 21.57
N LEU A 390 -3.27 5.27 21.60
CA LEU A 390 -2.33 5.28 20.48
C LEU A 390 -2.53 3.98 19.67
N VAL A 391 -2.68 4.09 18.36
CA VAL A 391 -2.84 2.97 17.43
C VAL A 391 -1.76 3.07 16.36
N MET A 392 -0.92 2.04 16.21
CA MET A 392 0.20 2.05 15.28
C MET A 392 0.12 0.87 14.31
N ASN A 393 0.25 1.13 13.01
CA ASN A 393 0.60 0.11 12.03
C ASN A 393 2.09 -0.23 12.18
N VAL A 394 2.39 -1.47 12.55
CA VAL A 394 3.75 -1.95 12.79
C VAL A 394 4.13 -3.01 11.76
N ILE A 395 5.15 -2.71 10.96
CA ILE A 395 5.82 -3.67 10.07
C ILE A 395 7.22 -3.87 10.65
N PRO A 396 7.50 -4.98 11.35
CA PRO A 396 8.81 -5.20 11.94
C PRO A 396 9.77 -5.80 10.90
N SER A 397 10.95 -5.22 10.76
CA SER A 397 12.02 -5.80 9.91
C SER A 397 12.63 -7.08 10.51
N SER A 398 12.38 -7.36 11.79
CA SER A 398 12.65 -8.65 12.43
C SER A 398 11.79 -8.84 13.67
N ARG A 399 11.56 -10.10 14.05
CA ARG A 399 10.86 -10.44 15.30
C ARG A 399 11.52 -9.83 16.53
N SER A 400 12.85 -9.76 16.56
CA SER A 400 13.58 -9.17 17.69
C SER A 400 13.32 -7.66 17.84
N LEU A 401 13.16 -6.93 16.73
CA LEU A 401 12.81 -5.51 16.78
C LEU A 401 11.37 -5.30 17.24
N TYR A 402 10.44 -6.16 16.82
CA TYR A 402 9.07 -6.16 17.36
C TYR A 402 9.06 -6.42 18.87
N GLU A 403 9.74 -7.49 19.32
CA GLU A 403 9.82 -7.84 20.74
C GLU A 403 10.55 -6.78 21.58
N GLY A 404 11.48 -6.02 20.98
CA GLY A 404 12.16 -4.90 21.61
C GLY A 404 11.30 -3.62 21.74
N LEU A 405 10.29 -3.44 20.89
CA LEU A 405 9.36 -2.31 20.95
C LEU A 405 8.41 -2.39 22.14
N LEU A 406 7.88 -3.59 22.43
CA LEU A 406 6.83 -3.78 23.43
C LEU A 406 7.24 -3.32 24.86
N PRO A 407 8.45 -3.60 25.36
CA PRO A 407 8.91 -3.09 26.65
C PRO A 407 8.92 -1.56 26.73
N VAL A 408 9.36 -0.88 25.67
CA VAL A 408 9.41 0.59 25.63
C VAL A 408 8.01 1.18 25.72
N LEU A 409 7.04 0.57 25.01
CA LEU A 409 5.64 0.95 25.10
C LEU A 409 5.05 0.71 26.50
N ARG A 410 5.36 -0.41 27.16
CA ARG A 410 4.91 -0.71 28.53
C ARG A 410 5.48 0.24 29.58
N GLU A 411 6.64 0.84 29.34
CA GLU A 411 7.19 1.88 30.22
C GLU A 411 6.43 3.21 30.10
N VAL A 412 5.75 3.44 28.98
CA VAL A 412 5.07 4.71 28.68
C VAL A 412 3.58 4.60 28.91
N PHE A 413 2.91 3.52 28.52
CA PHE A 413 1.46 3.38 28.50
C PHE A 413 0.94 2.37 29.54
N CYS A 414 -0.35 2.45 29.87
CA CYS A 414 -0.95 1.61 30.92
C CYS A 414 -1.16 0.17 30.46
N GLU A 415 -1.75 -0.03 29.29
CA GLU A 415 -2.05 -1.35 28.73
C GLU A 415 -1.71 -1.40 27.25
N LEU A 416 -1.30 -2.59 26.79
CA LEU A 416 -1.00 -2.85 25.39
C LEU A 416 -1.92 -3.93 24.84
N TYR A 417 -2.30 -3.76 23.58
CA TYR A 417 -3.04 -4.72 22.80
C TYR A 417 -2.43 -4.87 21.42
N GLU A 418 -2.70 -5.98 20.76
CA GLU A 418 -2.33 -6.22 19.38
C GLU A 418 -3.51 -6.79 18.57
N ILE A 419 -3.47 -6.52 17.27
CA ILE A 419 -4.24 -7.21 16.25
C ILE A 419 -3.24 -7.73 15.22
N ASP A 420 -3.24 -9.04 14.99
CA ASP A 420 -2.53 -9.64 13.86
C ASP A 420 -3.35 -9.40 12.59
N VAL A 421 -2.79 -8.70 11.60
CA VAL A 421 -3.46 -8.39 10.34
C VAL A 421 -3.63 -9.67 9.48
N GLY A 422 -2.90 -10.74 9.78
CA GLY A 422 -3.02 -12.03 9.11
C GLY A 422 -2.33 -12.09 7.75
N ASN A 423 -1.61 -11.05 7.36
CA ASN A 423 -0.79 -11.02 6.13
C ASN A 423 0.66 -11.47 6.36
N GLY A 424 1.03 -11.84 7.59
CA GLY A 424 2.35 -12.32 7.97
C GLY A 424 3.41 -11.23 8.18
N GLU A 425 3.06 -9.96 7.99
CA GLU A 425 4.00 -8.82 8.06
C GLU A 425 3.51 -7.70 8.99
N ASN A 426 2.22 -7.39 9.01
CA ASN A 426 1.67 -6.26 9.74
C ASN A 426 1.04 -6.67 11.07
N TYR A 427 1.33 -5.90 12.10
CA TYR A 427 0.64 -5.91 13.38
C TYR A 427 0.07 -4.53 13.63
N VAL A 428 -1.16 -4.44 14.15
CA VAL A 428 -1.63 -3.19 14.75
C VAL A 428 -1.39 -3.27 16.24
N VAL A 429 -0.54 -2.39 16.76
CA VAL A 429 -0.25 -2.28 18.19
C VAL A 429 -1.05 -1.12 18.76
N ILE A 430 -1.80 -1.38 19.84
CA ILE A 430 -2.60 -0.39 20.55
C ILE A 430 -2.01 -0.19 21.93
N ALA A 431 -1.89 1.07 22.36
CA ALA A 431 -1.40 1.47 23.66
C ALA A 431 -2.38 2.45 24.32
N SER A 432 -2.85 2.16 25.54
CA SER A 432 -3.86 2.96 26.22
C SER A 432 -3.27 3.91 27.26
N GLU A 433 -3.86 5.11 27.37
CA GLU A 433 -3.50 6.07 28.41
C GLU A 433 -3.88 5.56 29.81
N SER A 434 -5.00 4.85 29.91
CA SER A 434 -5.57 4.33 31.16
C SER A 434 -6.02 2.88 31.01
N VAL A 435 -6.32 2.24 32.13
CA VAL A 435 -6.85 0.87 32.16
C VAL A 435 -8.21 0.84 31.45
N ILE A 436 -8.34 -0.03 30.45
CA ILE A 436 -9.56 -0.17 29.67
C ILE A 436 -10.59 -0.91 30.49
N LYS A 437 -11.70 -0.23 30.79
CA LYS A 437 -12.83 -0.82 31.51
C LYS A 437 -13.63 -1.67 30.52
N THR A 438 -13.50 -2.98 30.59
CA THR A 438 -14.44 -3.90 29.94
C THR A 438 -15.78 -3.75 30.67
N SER A 439 -16.79 -3.20 30.00
CA SER A 439 -18.14 -3.23 30.54
C SER A 439 -18.61 -4.69 30.60
N ASP A 440 -18.81 -5.22 31.81
CA ASP A 440 -19.32 -6.57 32.12
C ASP A 440 -20.80 -6.80 31.68
N GLY A 441 -21.24 -6.14 30.62
CA GLY A 441 -22.60 -6.29 30.10
C GLY A 441 -22.64 -6.02 28.60
N ASP A 442 -23.25 -6.97 27.88
CA ASP A 442 -23.60 -6.99 26.45
C ASP A 442 -24.51 -5.82 25.98
N CYS A 443 -24.44 -4.65 26.62
CA CYS A 443 -25.13 -3.47 26.08
C CYS A 443 -24.28 -2.88 24.96
N GLU A 444 -24.44 -3.41 23.74
CA GLU A 444 -23.92 -2.77 22.54
C GLU A 444 -24.40 -1.31 22.50
N ASN A 445 -23.47 -0.39 22.69
CA ASN A 445 -23.73 1.04 22.52
C ASN A 445 -23.78 1.42 21.03
N SER A 446 -24.39 2.58 20.73
CA SER A 446 -24.68 2.95 19.34
C SER A 446 -23.41 3.12 18.50
N PHE A 447 -22.32 3.60 19.10
CA PHE A 447 -21.00 3.66 18.50
C PHE A 447 -20.47 2.29 18.10
N SER A 448 -20.50 1.30 19.01
CA SER A 448 -20.05 -0.06 18.76
C SER A 448 -20.88 -0.73 17.66
N THR A 449 -22.20 -0.55 17.66
CA THR A 449 -23.06 -1.04 16.57
C THR A 449 -22.68 -0.41 15.24
N LYS A 450 -22.45 0.90 15.21
CA LYS A 450 -22.03 1.65 14.02
C LYS A 450 -20.67 1.20 13.51
N LEU A 451 -19.71 0.96 14.42
CA LEU A 451 -18.38 0.45 14.10
C LEU A 451 -18.45 -0.95 13.49
N LYS A 452 -19.15 -1.88 14.13
CA LYS A 452 -19.36 -3.27 13.61
C LYS A 452 -20.10 -3.31 12.28
N ALA A 453 -20.99 -2.34 12.01
CA ALA A 453 -21.64 -2.21 10.72
C ALA A 453 -20.71 -1.65 9.63
N ALA A 454 -19.69 -0.87 10.02
CA ALA A 454 -18.78 -0.21 9.10
C ALA A 454 -17.53 -1.05 8.75
N ILE A 455 -17.12 -1.95 9.65
CA ILE A 455 -15.96 -2.83 9.49
C ILE A 455 -16.28 -4.26 9.88
N SER A 456 -15.60 -5.25 9.30
CA SER A 456 -15.77 -6.66 9.67
C SER A 456 -15.50 -6.87 11.17
N GLY A 457 -16.43 -7.50 11.88
CA GLY A 457 -16.30 -7.80 13.32
C GLY A 457 -15.12 -8.73 13.65
N ALA A 458 -14.60 -9.46 12.67
CA ALA A 458 -13.51 -10.42 12.88
C ALA A 458 -12.24 -9.78 13.49
N TYR A 459 -11.92 -8.52 13.14
CA TYR A 459 -10.76 -7.82 13.72
C TYR A 459 -11.05 -7.23 15.11
N ILE A 460 -12.30 -6.94 15.43
CA ILE A 460 -12.69 -6.52 16.78
C ILE A 460 -12.54 -7.70 17.74
N ASP A 461 -12.97 -8.89 17.30
CA ASP A 461 -12.90 -10.11 18.10
C ASP A 461 -11.46 -10.66 18.22
N SER A 462 -10.53 -10.21 17.37
CA SER A 462 -9.13 -10.66 17.38
C SER A 462 -8.19 -9.79 18.22
N ILE A 463 -8.68 -8.73 18.85
CA ILE A 463 -7.88 -7.86 19.72
C ILE A 463 -7.40 -8.65 20.93
N ARG A 464 -6.08 -8.75 21.10
CA ARG A 464 -5.46 -9.44 22.24
C ARG A 464 -4.70 -8.47 23.11
N LYS A 465 -4.88 -8.55 24.43
CA LYS A 465 -4.02 -7.85 25.39
C LYS A 465 -2.65 -8.54 25.46
N ILE A 466 -1.56 -7.77 25.48
CA ILE A 466 -0.19 -8.29 25.40
C ILE A 466 0.76 -7.84 26.49
#